data_AF-A0A4U6M1N6-F1
#
_entry.id   AF-A0A4U6M1N6-F1
#
_cell.length_a   1.000
_cell.length_b   1.000
_cell.length_c   1.000
_cell.angle_alpha   90.00
_cell.angle_beta   90.00
_cell.angle_gamma   90.00
#
_symmetry.space_group_name_H-M   'P 1'
#
loop_
_entity.id
_entity.type
_entity.pdbx_description
1 polymer ?
#
loop_
_entity_poly.entity_id
_entity_poly.type
_entity_poly.pdbx_seq_one_letter_code
_entity_poly.pdbx_strand_id
1 'polypeptide(L)'
;MKTGIHAKLKWLSRDKTVPAPENPPSPQEAPPGDGWLYPQSTDTLLSTPLRQQLLKIIWQRTSLSGKLFDELYRVPVARFAGLVQLLPASEYHHHSYPGGLLDHTLEVMAFAAKLRQRHLLPPGAAPEDQAREAEAWTAGIIYAALLHDAGKAITDIGIITSSNQPWYPWQQPLNVPYRLKYRKNRDHQLHPVAGSLLAAKILPATALNWLAQYRELYSSFLLCISGHYDRAGVLGELVQEADRASVAQFMGANASSALERPQPSLAKQILIALRELVQAEFKLSNASSGSDGWLTQDALWLISKTTADRIRAWLLQQGITGVPDSNTRLFDEMQSHGLIVPTPEGKAVWSCAISADSGWSPGCSLTLLRLSPARLWNTPEERPPLFAGQVTPADVQAREISTESHAPATVIPPKDDLADLTLSLFSLPGSETAADNIQSEEKPGHNDTPEPVHQDSSPLPPSTAPVATFTNYRELSETSKTRTDNDEAITPPGTDFVTWLKTGIQASKIIVNDTMARVHMVEGKVFLVSPEIFKLYIKTTTGSTGDEWKRVQKVFQKLKLHQRGPDGVNIFVCEVRGPRKTRRVKGYLLDKPEEIFGNSVPEDNPYLSIIMQ
;
A
#
# COMPACT_ATOMS: atom_id res chain seq x y z
N MET A 1 31.39 -45.56 11.14
CA MET A 1 30.50 -44.37 11.17
C MET A 1 31.19 -43.23 11.91
N LYS A 2 31.58 -42.15 11.24
CA LYS A 2 31.95 -40.87 11.88
C LYS A 2 31.43 -39.69 11.06
N THR A 3 30.49 -38.95 11.66
CA THR A 3 30.23 -37.51 11.49
C THR A 3 30.04 -36.93 10.07
N GLY A 4 28.78 -36.88 9.62
CA GLY A 4 28.31 -35.96 8.56
C GLY A 4 28.33 -34.46 8.94
N ILE A 5 29.04 -34.09 10.02
CA ILE A 5 29.16 -32.73 10.54
C ILE A 5 30.26 -31.95 9.79
N HIS A 6 31.39 -32.60 9.48
CA HIS A 6 32.51 -31.93 8.78
C HIS A 6 32.16 -31.44 7.37
N ALA A 7 31.25 -32.11 6.66
CA ALA A 7 30.84 -31.70 5.32
C ALA A 7 30.08 -30.34 5.30
N LYS A 8 29.40 -29.97 6.39
CA LYS A 8 28.61 -28.73 6.51
C LYS A 8 29.36 -27.55 7.15
N LEU A 9 30.57 -27.77 7.66
CA LEU A 9 31.35 -26.78 8.41
C LEU A 9 32.64 -26.33 7.71
N LYS A 10 32.70 -26.40 6.36
CA LYS A 10 33.87 -25.97 5.56
C LYS A 10 34.34 -24.52 5.82
N TRP A 11 33.51 -23.66 6.42
CA TRP A 11 33.88 -22.29 6.79
C TRP A 11 34.72 -22.19 8.09
N LEU A 12 34.72 -23.22 8.94
CA LEU A 12 35.52 -23.28 10.18
C LEU A 12 36.95 -23.80 9.96
N SER A 13 37.22 -24.48 8.85
CA SER A 13 38.54 -25.08 8.54
C SER A 13 39.44 -24.20 7.68
N ARG A 14 39.19 -22.88 7.61
CA ARG A 14 40.14 -21.92 7.04
C ARG A 14 41.09 -21.49 8.16
N ASP A 15 42.21 -22.18 8.28
CA ASP A 15 43.30 -21.75 9.16
C ASP A 15 43.71 -20.31 8.83
N LYS A 16 43.69 -19.46 9.85
CA LYS A 16 44.21 -18.09 9.76
C LYS A 16 45.72 -18.13 9.87
N THR A 17 46.42 -18.18 8.75
CA THR A 17 47.70 -17.46 8.66
C THR A 17 47.37 -15.97 8.78
N VAL A 18 47.54 -15.41 9.96
CA VAL A 18 47.42 -13.95 10.19
C VAL A 18 48.56 -13.29 9.42
N PRO A 19 48.28 -12.43 8.41
CA PRO A 19 49.33 -11.61 7.82
C PRO A 19 49.86 -10.64 8.88
N ALA A 20 51.17 -10.41 8.88
CA ALA A 20 51.76 -9.31 9.63
C ALA A 20 51.11 -7.97 9.23
N PRO A 21 51.15 -6.92 10.07
CA PRO A 21 50.58 -5.62 9.71
C PRO A 21 51.29 -5.05 8.48
N GLU A 22 50.65 -5.17 7.31
CA GLU A 22 51.11 -4.51 6.09
C GLU A 22 50.98 -2.99 6.24
N ASN A 23 51.98 -2.27 5.75
CA ASN A 23 52.02 -0.82 5.76
C ASN A 23 50.79 -0.22 5.05
N PRO A 24 50.35 1.00 5.43
CA PRO A 24 49.21 1.65 4.78
C PRO A 24 49.46 1.75 3.27
N PRO A 25 48.53 1.28 2.42
CA PRO A 25 48.72 1.33 0.97
C PRO A 25 48.77 2.78 0.49
N SER A 26 49.76 3.08 -0.35
CA SER A 26 49.80 4.34 -1.09
C SER A 26 48.59 4.43 -2.03
N PRO A 27 48.04 5.64 -2.27
CA PRO A 27 46.83 5.78 -3.07
C PRO A 27 47.09 5.52 -4.57
N GLN A 28 46.00 5.16 -5.28
CA GLN A 28 45.92 4.91 -6.73
C GLN A 28 46.32 3.50 -7.22
N GLU A 29 45.54 2.48 -6.84
CA GLU A 29 45.14 1.50 -7.85
C GLU A 29 44.07 2.13 -8.77
N ALA A 30 44.12 1.81 -10.07
CA ALA A 30 43.19 2.36 -11.05
C ALA A 30 41.73 2.01 -10.70
N PRO A 31 40.75 2.91 -10.97
CA PRO A 31 39.37 2.65 -10.61
C PRO A 31 38.88 1.38 -11.29
N PRO A 32 38.47 0.33 -10.53
CA PRO A 32 37.76 -0.77 -11.14
C PRO A 32 36.47 -0.20 -11.75
N GLY A 33 36.13 -0.63 -12.97
CA GLY A 33 35.27 0.10 -13.91
C GLY A 33 33.80 0.32 -13.51
N ASP A 34 32.90 0.44 -14.49
CA ASP A 34 31.54 0.92 -14.22
C ASP A 34 30.81 0.15 -13.09
N GLY A 35 30.10 0.90 -12.25
CA GLY A 35 29.24 0.37 -11.18
C GLY A 35 29.90 0.01 -9.83
N TRP A 36 31.15 0.39 -9.55
CA TRP A 36 31.71 0.32 -8.17
C TRP A 36 31.37 1.57 -7.35
N LEU A 37 31.04 1.37 -6.07
CA LEU A 37 30.90 2.43 -5.07
C LEU A 37 32.15 2.53 -4.21
N TYR A 38 32.54 3.75 -3.87
CA TYR A 38 33.69 4.03 -3.02
C TYR A 38 33.20 4.42 -1.61
N PRO A 39 33.80 3.87 -0.54
CA PRO A 39 33.50 4.31 0.81
C PRO A 39 33.80 5.79 1.00
N GLN A 40 32.98 6.45 1.82
CA GLN A 40 33.10 7.85 2.18
C GLN A 40 33.27 7.98 3.69
N SER A 41 33.93 9.07 4.11
CA SER A 41 34.02 9.44 5.52
C SER A 41 32.62 9.79 6.06
N THR A 42 32.42 9.66 7.36
CA THR A 42 31.15 10.03 8.01
C THR A 42 30.83 11.51 7.85
N ASP A 43 31.84 12.38 7.83
CA ASP A 43 31.64 13.81 7.61
C ASP A 43 31.22 14.11 6.17
N THR A 44 31.83 13.48 5.16
CA THR A 44 31.40 13.60 3.75
C THR A 44 29.98 13.03 3.55
N LEU A 45 29.67 11.90 4.18
CA LEU A 45 28.32 11.33 4.13
C LEU A 45 27.28 12.26 4.76
N LEU A 46 27.63 13.01 5.82
CA LEU A 46 26.68 13.91 6.47
C LEU A 46 26.69 15.35 5.93
N SER A 47 27.67 15.76 5.12
CA SER A 47 27.85 17.16 4.71
C SER A 47 26.86 17.67 3.65
N THR A 48 25.93 16.84 3.13
CA THR A 48 24.96 17.31 2.13
C THR A 48 23.99 18.33 2.74
N PRO A 49 23.51 19.33 1.97
CA PRO A 49 22.61 20.36 2.50
C PRO A 49 21.35 19.81 3.17
N LEU A 50 20.73 18.76 2.60
CA LEU A 50 19.58 18.11 3.21
C LEU A 50 19.94 17.46 4.56
N ARG A 51 21.02 16.68 4.63
CA ARG A 51 21.41 15.95 5.85
C ARG A 51 21.76 16.93 6.98
N GLN A 52 22.43 18.03 6.67
CA GLN A 52 22.68 19.12 7.61
C GLN A 52 21.38 19.81 8.06
N GLN A 53 20.44 20.06 7.15
CA GLN A 53 19.13 20.63 7.50
C GLN A 53 18.31 19.69 8.40
N LEU A 54 18.28 18.39 8.10
CA LEU A 54 17.58 17.38 8.91
C LEU A 54 18.19 17.27 10.31
N LEU A 55 19.52 17.21 10.42
CA LEU A 55 20.22 17.24 11.70
C LEU A 55 19.89 18.51 12.51
N LYS A 56 19.87 19.68 11.86
CA LYS A 56 19.45 20.94 12.48
C LYS A 56 18.00 20.90 12.97
N ILE A 57 17.09 20.28 12.23
CA ILE A 57 15.69 20.10 12.64
C ILE A 57 15.57 19.17 13.85
N ILE A 58 16.32 18.07 13.90
CA ILE A 58 16.35 17.16 15.07
C ILE A 58 16.92 17.90 16.29
N TRP A 59 17.98 18.70 16.12
CA TRP A 59 18.56 19.50 17.19
C TRP A 59 17.56 20.55 17.73
N GLN A 60 16.93 21.31 16.84
CA GLN A 60 15.91 22.30 17.20
C GLN A 60 14.68 21.70 17.91
N ARG A 61 14.40 20.41 17.70
CA ARG A 61 13.26 19.70 18.32
C ARG A 61 13.60 19.05 19.66
N THR A 62 14.88 18.80 19.92
CA THR A 62 15.39 18.19 21.15
C THR A 62 15.95 19.21 22.14
N SER A 63 16.18 20.47 21.73
CA SER A 63 16.56 21.59 22.60
C SER A 63 17.84 21.39 23.43
N LEU A 64 18.67 20.41 23.07
CA LEU A 64 19.89 20.07 23.79
C LEU A 64 21.00 21.11 23.55
N SER A 65 21.99 21.17 24.45
CA SER A 65 23.26 21.83 24.15
C SER A 65 23.98 21.14 22.99
N GLY A 66 24.80 21.87 22.22
CA GLY A 66 25.50 21.30 21.06
C GLY A 66 26.33 20.05 21.40
N LYS A 67 27.07 20.09 22.53
CA LYS A 67 27.83 18.93 23.02
C LYS A 67 26.95 17.71 23.30
N LEU A 68 25.80 17.92 23.96
CA LEU A 68 24.90 16.82 24.31
C LEU A 68 24.15 16.28 23.07
N PHE A 69 23.82 17.15 22.11
CA PHE A 69 23.31 16.73 20.80
C PHE A 69 24.35 15.91 20.02
N ASP A 70 25.63 16.29 20.07
CA ASP A 70 26.70 15.55 19.42
C ASP A 70 26.87 14.15 20.02
N GLU A 71 26.95 14.05 21.35
CA GLU A 71 27.09 12.79 22.08
C GLU A 71 25.86 11.87 21.93
N LEU A 72 24.65 12.42 22.07
CA LEU A 72 23.41 11.64 22.00
C LEU A 72 22.94 11.33 20.59
N TYR A 73 23.12 12.20 19.58
CA TYR A 73 22.51 12.00 18.26
C TYR A 73 23.51 12.04 17.10
N ARG A 74 24.45 13.00 17.05
CA ARG A 74 25.41 13.09 15.93
C ARG A 74 26.33 11.87 15.86
N VAL A 75 26.81 11.35 17.01
CA VAL A 75 27.66 10.16 17.07
C VAL A 75 26.92 8.89 16.59
N PRO A 76 25.70 8.55 17.06
CA PRO A 76 24.91 7.46 16.49
C PRO A 76 24.64 7.62 14.98
N VAL A 77 24.27 8.81 14.52
CA VAL A 77 24.03 9.09 13.09
C VAL A 77 25.31 8.89 12.28
N ALA A 78 26.47 9.34 12.76
CA ALA A 78 27.75 9.11 12.09
C ALA A 78 28.11 7.62 12.02
N ARG A 79 27.86 6.85 13.08
CA ARG A 79 28.07 5.39 13.08
C ARG A 79 27.13 4.67 12.12
N PHE A 80 25.86 5.08 12.06
CA PHE A 80 24.90 4.58 11.08
C PHE A 80 25.32 4.92 9.65
N ALA A 81 25.65 6.18 9.37
CA ALA A 81 26.16 6.63 8.07
C ALA A 81 27.41 5.83 7.64
N GLY A 82 28.38 5.65 8.54
CA GLY A 82 29.58 4.85 8.26
C GLY A 82 29.28 3.37 7.99
N LEU A 83 28.20 2.83 8.54
CA LEU A 83 27.73 1.45 8.33
C LEU A 83 26.94 1.28 7.03
N VAL A 84 26.03 2.21 6.71
CA VAL A 84 25.16 2.13 5.53
C VAL A 84 25.74 2.85 4.30
N GLN A 85 26.79 3.65 4.43
CA GLN A 85 27.52 4.27 3.33
C GLN A 85 26.59 4.90 2.28
N LEU A 86 26.63 4.41 1.03
CA LEU A 86 25.77 4.83 -0.07
C LEU A 86 24.66 3.81 -0.38
N LEU A 87 24.22 3.03 0.62
CA LEU A 87 23.09 2.11 0.44
C LEU A 87 21.80 2.90 0.12
N PRO A 88 21.02 2.46 -0.87
CA PRO A 88 19.65 2.91 -1.11
C PRO A 88 18.67 2.30 -0.10
N ALA A 89 17.54 2.97 0.16
CA ALA A 89 16.50 2.48 1.08
C ALA A 89 15.51 1.49 0.41
N SER A 90 15.47 1.49 -0.92
CA SER A 90 14.58 0.67 -1.73
C SER A 90 15.22 0.33 -3.08
N GLU A 91 14.80 -0.76 -3.71
CA GLU A 91 15.31 -1.12 -5.05
C GLU A 91 14.82 -0.17 -6.14
N TYR A 92 13.62 0.36 -5.96
CA TYR A 92 12.80 0.84 -7.06
C TYR A 92 11.89 2.03 -6.74
N HIS A 93 11.80 2.42 -5.47
CA HIS A 93 10.85 3.44 -4.99
C HIS A 93 11.60 4.74 -4.66
N HIS A 94 10.97 5.61 -3.87
CA HIS A 94 11.65 6.72 -3.22
C HIS A 94 12.91 6.21 -2.47
N HIS A 95 13.96 7.02 -2.44
CA HIS A 95 15.25 6.67 -1.81
C HIS A 95 16.00 5.47 -2.45
N SER A 96 15.71 5.14 -3.70
CA SER A 96 16.45 4.13 -4.49
C SER A 96 17.80 4.58 -5.06
N TYR A 97 18.19 5.84 -4.83
CA TYR A 97 19.48 6.41 -5.24
C TYR A 97 20.59 6.13 -4.20
N PRO A 98 21.89 6.25 -4.58
CA PRO A 98 23.00 6.06 -3.66
C PRO A 98 22.93 6.95 -2.42
N GLY A 99 22.94 6.33 -1.24
CA GLY A 99 22.80 6.99 0.06
C GLY A 99 21.36 7.34 0.45
N GLY A 100 20.35 6.87 -0.30
CA GLY A 100 18.95 7.09 0.00
C GLY A 100 18.50 6.52 1.35
N LEU A 101 19.12 5.44 1.84
CA LEU A 101 18.85 4.88 3.18
C LEU A 101 19.18 5.87 4.28
N LEU A 102 20.32 6.57 4.19
CA LEU A 102 20.71 7.59 5.15
C LEU A 102 19.77 8.81 5.12
N ASP A 103 19.33 9.23 3.94
CA ASP A 103 18.35 10.32 3.80
C ASP A 103 17.02 9.95 4.46
N HIS A 104 16.46 8.79 4.11
CA HIS A 104 15.19 8.30 4.64
C HIS A 104 15.22 8.18 6.16
N THR A 105 16.25 7.54 6.72
CA THR A 105 16.38 7.40 8.18
C THR A 105 16.46 8.76 8.89
N LEU A 106 17.19 9.74 8.34
CA LEU A 106 17.25 11.09 8.94
C LEU A 106 15.93 11.84 8.86
N GLU A 107 15.13 11.61 7.82
CA GLU A 107 13.77 12.15 7.70
C GLU A 107 12.85 11.53 8.76
N VAL A 108 12.82 10.19 8.87
CA VAL A 108 12.03 9.48 9.88
C VAL A 108 12.43 9.92 11.30
N MET A 109 13.72 10.08 11.60
CA MET A 109 14.18 10.68 12.87
C MET A 109 13.63 12.10 13.09
N ALA A 110 13.67 12.95 12.07
CA ALA A 110 13.14 14.31 12.17
C ALA A 110 11.61 14.33 12.38
N PHE A 111 10.86 13.43 11.74
CA PHE A 111 9.41 13.27 11.97
C PHE A 111 9.11 12.70 13.36
N ALA A 112 9.84 11.69 13.81
CA ALA A 112 9.69 11.11 15.15
C ALA A 112 9.90 12.19 16.23
N ALA A 113 10.93 13.03 16.09
CA ALA A 113 11.16 14.19 16.95
C ALA A 113 10.02 15.23 16.90
N LYS A 114 9.31 15.37 15.76
CA LYS A 114 8.14 16.28 15.61
C LYS A 114 6.91 15.74 16.33
N LEU A 115 6.65 14.44 16.17
CA LEU A 115 5.45 13.79 16.72
C LEU A 115 5.58 13.62 18.25
N ARG A 116 6.80 13.32 18.74
CA ARG A 116 7.15 13.29 20.16
C ARG A 116 6.76 14.56 20.91
N GLN A 117 6.95 15.75 20.31
CA GLN A 117 6.62 17.05 20.94
C GLN A 117 5.13 17.24 21.23
N ARG A 118 4.24 16.43 20.64
CA ARG A 118 2.79 16.48 20.86
C ARG A 118 2.31 15.57 22.00
N HIS A 119 3.22 14.81 22.61
CA HIS A 119 2.89 13.76 23.58
C HIS A 119 3.53 14.05 24.94
N LEU A 120 2.78 13.79 26.00
CA LEU A 120 3.33 13.66 27.35
C LEU A 120 3.70 12.18 27.57
N LEU A 121 4.97 11.90 27.84
CA LEU A 121 5.51 10.53 28.00
C LEU A 121 6.34 10.46 29.31
N PRO A 122 6.26 9.38 30.10
CA PRO A 122 5.49 8.15 29.85
C PRO A 122 3.96 8.38 29.87
N PRO A 123 3.17 7.61 29.09
CA PRO A 123 1.72 7.73 29.08
C PRO A 123 1.14 7.29 30.44
N GLY A 124 0.24 8.09 31.02
CA GLY A 124 -0.39 7.79 32.31
C GLY A 124 0.48 7.98 33.56
N ALA A 125 1.77 8.28 33.42
CA ALA A 125 2.64 8.64 34.53
C ALA A 125 2.31 10.03 35.11
N ALA A 126 2.73 10.30 36.35
CA ALA A 126 2.52 11.61 36.97
C ALA A 126 3.33 12.71 36.25
N PRO A 127 2.91 13.99 36.25
CA PRO A 127 3.62 15.07 35.56
C PRO A 127 5.10 15.22 35.95
N GLU A 128 5.44 14.88 37.20
CA GLU A 128 6.80 14.88 37.73
C GLU A 128 7.66 13.76 37.12
N ASP A 129 7.11 12.56 36.97
CA ASP A 129 7.74 11.43 36.27
C ASP A 129 7.88 11.73 34.78
N GLN A 130 6.84 12.29 34.15
CA GLN A 130 6.87 12.72 32.75
C GLN A 130 7.97 13.74 32.50
N ALA A 131 8.13 14.74 33.38
CA ALA A 131 9.22 15.72 33.28
C ALA A 131 10.59 15.07 33.49
N ARG A 132 10.73 14.16 34.46
CA ARG A 132 11.99 13.44 34.77
C ARG A 132 12.47 12.55 33.62
N GLU A 133 11.54 11.89 32.92
CA GLU A 133 11.86 10.88 31.90
C GLU A 133 11.73 11.41 30.47
N ALA A 134 11.25 12.65 30.29
CA ALA A 134 10.94 13.25 29.00
C ALA A 134 12.05 13.08 27.95
N GLU A 135 13.29 13.39 28.33
CA GLU A 135 14.47 13.31 27.45
C GLU A 135 14.85 11.87 27.10
N ALA A 136 14.74 10.94 28.05
CA ALA A 136 15.01 9.53 27.80
C ALA A 136 14.01 8.96 26.78
N TRP A 137 12.72 9.26 26.94
CA TRP A 137 11.68 8.87 25.98
C TRP A 137 11.90 9.49 24.59
N THR A 138 12.25 10.77 24.54
CA THR A 138 12.60 11.45 23.28
C THR A 138 13.77 10.77 22.58
N ALA A 139 14.84 10.45 23.32
CA ALA A 139 16.00 9.75 22.79
C ALA A 139 15.66 8.34 22.32
N GLY A 140 14.92 7.55 23.10
CA GLY A 140 14.49 6.19 22.73
C GLY A 140 13.65 6.15 21.45
N ILE A 141 12.73 7.11 21.27
CA ILE A 141 11.94 7.25 20.03
C ILE A 141 12.84 7.60 18.83
N ILE A 142 13.77 8.56 18.99
CA ILE A 142 14.70 8.95 17.92
C ILE A 142 15.70 7.82 17.59
N TYR A 143 16.11 7.02 18.57
CA TYR A 143 16.95 5.83 18.36
C TYR A 143 16.21 4.68 17.69
N ALA A 144 14.93 4.47 18.01
CA ALA A 144 14.11 3.50 17.30
C ALA A 144 13.91 3.94 15.83
N ALA A 145 13.66 5.24 15.60
CA ALA A 145 13.64 5.82 14.26
C ALA A 145 14.98 5.73 13.51
N LEU A 146 16.13 5.80 14.20
CA LEU A 146 17.45 5.56 13.60
C LEU A 146 17.66 4.08 13.19
N LEU A 147 17.02 3.14 13.90
CA LEU A 147 17.25 1.70 13.76
C LEU A 147 16.21 0.96 12.92
N HIS A 148 15.02 1.54 12.70
CA HIS A 148 13.86 0.87 12.08
C HIS A 148 14.19 0.12 10.77
N ASP A 149 15.05 0.73 9.95
CA ASP A 149 15.42 0.27 8.62
C ASP A 149 16.86 -0.27 8.53
N ALA A 150 17.62 -0.23 9.64
CA ALA A 150 19.02 -0.64 9.67
C ALA A 150 19.22 -2.12 9.24
N GLY A 151 18.21 -2.97 9.48
CA GLY A 151 18.22 -4.36 9.07
C GLY A 151 18.24 -4.58 7.55
N LYS A 152 17.89 -3.59 6.71
CA LYS A 152 17.98 -3.71 5.24
C LYS A 152 19.41 -3.99 4.77
N ALA A 153 20.42 -3.50 5.50
CA ALA A 153 21.83 -3.82 5.25
C ALA A 153 22.19 -5.30 5.57
N ILE A 154 21.38 -5.98 6.39
CA ILE A 154 21.55 -7.40 6.76
C ILE A 154 20.74 -8.33 5.85
N THR A 155 19.53 -7.94 5.44
CA THR A 155 18.55 -8.84 4.81
C THR A 155 18.32 -8.56 3.33
N ASP A 156 18.18 -7.29 2.96
CA ASP A 156 17.65 -6.89 1.65
C ASP A 156 18.77 -6.67 0.62
N ILE A 157 19.94 -6.23 1.11
CA ILE A 157 21.11 -5.90 0.31
C ILE A 157 22.27 -6.85 0.65
N GLY A 158 22.88 -7.43 -0.37
CA GLY A 158 24.20 -8.07 -0.32
C GLY A 158 25.28 -7.11 -0.81
N ILE A 159 26.44 -7.12 -0.15
CA ILE A 159 27.58 -6.26 -0.50
C ILE A 159 28.78 -7.14 -0.84
N ILE A 160 29.43 -6.85 -1.96
CA ILE A 160 30.62 -7.56 -2.44
C ILE A 160 31.77 -6.56 -2.54
N THR A 161 32.90 -6.85 -1.89
CA THR A 161 34.11 -6.01 -1.91
C THR A 161 34.91 -6.17 -3.21
N SER A 162 35.86 -5.26 -3.46
CA SER A 162 36.85 -5.38 -4.55
C SER A 162 37.63 -6.71 -4.51
N SER A 163 37.88 -7.26 -3.31
CA SER A 163 38.44 -8.59 -3.07
C SER A 163 37.48 -9.77 -3.33
N ASN A 164 36.33 -9.50 -3.97
CA ASN A 164 35.28 -10.46 -4.31
C ASN A 164 34.79 -11.29 -3.09
N GLN A 165 34.80 -10.70 -1.89
CA GLN A 165 34.27 -11.30 -0.67
C GLN A 165 32.91 -10.69 -0.31
N PRO A 166 31.97 -11.47 0.26
CA PRO A 166 30.77 -10.92 0.86
C PRO A 166 31.13 -10.14 2.13
N TRP A 167 30.69 -8.89 2.20
CA TRP A 167 30.76 -8.09 3.42
C TRP A 167 29.48 -8.25 4.25
N TYR A 168 29.63 -8.26 5.57
CA TYR A 168 28.51 -8.35 6.51
C TYR A 168 28.52 -7.18 7.51
N PRO A 169 27.37 -6.59 7.87
CA PRO A 169 27.29 -5.44 8.77
C PRO A 169 27.96 -5.56 10.14
N TRP A 170 28.23 -6.76 10.65
CA TRP A 170 28.98 -6.97 11.90
C TRP A 170 30.51 -6.95 11.74
N GLN A 171 31.04 -6.97 10.52
CA GLN A 171 32.48 -6.87 10.22
C GLN A 171 33.01 -5.44 10.37
N GLN A 172 34.29 -5.19 10.05
CA GLN A 172 34.84 -3.83 10.01
C GLN A 172 34.07 -2.94 9.01
N PRO A 173 33.98 -1.62 9.20
CA PRO A 173 33.34 -0.70 8.25
C PRO A 173 33.92 -0.86 6.83
N LEU A 174 33.09 -0.61 5.81
CA LEU A 174 33.54 -0.63 4.42
C LEU A 174 34.64 0.41 4.23
N ASN A 175 35.85 -0.06 3.88
CA ASN A 175 37.04 0.75 3.64
C ASN A 175 37.70 0.47 2.26
N VAL A 176 37.10 -0.44 1.49
CA VAL A 176 37.49 -0.80 0.11
C VAL A 176 36.30 -0.58 -0.85
N PRO A 177 36.53 -0.38 -2.17
CA PRO A 177 35.46 -0.30 -3.14
C PRO A 177 34.52 -1.51 -3.07
N TYR A 178 33.22 -1.27 -3.23
CA TYR A 178 32.18 -2.30 -3.09
C TYR A 178 31.09 -2.18 -4.15
N ARG A 179 30.38 -3.29 -4.38
CA ARG A 179 29.20 -3.39 -5.23
C ARG A 179 28.00 -3.86 -4.42
N LEU A 180 26.83 -3.34 -4.77
CA LEU A 180 25.55 -3.71 -4.18
C LEU A 180 24.86 -4.76 -5.04
N LYS A 181 24.20 -5.73 -4.41
CA LYS A 181 23.33 -6.70 -5.06
C LYS A 181 22.10 -6.92 -4.19
N TYR A 182 20.92 -6.59 -4.70
CA TYR A 182 19.67 -6.92 -4.02
C TYR A 182 19.51 -8.44 -3.90
N ARG A 183 19.01 -8.89 -2.75
CA ARG A 183 18.67 -10.30 -2.55
C ARG A 183 17.32 -10.59 -3.18
N LYS A 184 17.21 -11.75 -3.82
CA LYS A 184 15.94 -12.27 -4.34
C LYS A 184 15.15 -12.90 -3.20
N ASN A 185 13.82 -12.91 -3.33
CA ASN A 185 12.89 -13.47 -2.33
C ASN A 185 13.11 -12.85 -0.93
N ARG A 186 13.14 -11.51 -0.87
CA ARG A 186 13.20 -10.78 0.41
C ARG A 186 11.94 -11.09 1.22
N ASP A 187 12.14 -11.53 2.46
CA ASP A 187 11.08 -11.49 3.45
C ASP A 187 11.09 -10.11 4.11
N HIS A 188 10.08 -9.31 3.77
CA HIS A 188 9.92 -7.95 4.29
C HIS A 188 9.63 -7.92 5.81
N GLN A 189 9.34 -9.05 6.44
CA GLN A 189 9.22 -9.16 7.90
C GLN A 189 10.58 -9.32 8.60
N LEU A 190 11.67 -9.62 7.86
CA LEU A 190 12.99 -9.85 8.46
C LEU A 190 13.81 -8.58 8.69
N HIS A 191 13.72 -7.54 7.83
CA HIS A 191 14.51 -6.32 8.06
C HIS A 191 14.16 -5.58 9.37
N PRO A 192 12.88 -5.48 9.81
CA PRO A 192 12.54 -4.82 11.08
C PRO A 192 13.12 -5.58 12.28
N VAL A 193 13.15 -6.92 12.22
CA VAL A 193 13.75 -7.76 13.26
C VAL A 193 15.28 -7.66 13.26
N ALA A 194 15.89 -7.71 12.08
CA ALA A 194 17.35 -7.72 11.92
C ALA A 194 18.02 -6.41 12.35
N GLY A 195 17.31 -5.27 12.35
CA GLY A 195 17.83 -3.98 12.83
C GLY A 195 18.40 -4.04 14.26
N SER A 196 17.76 -4.83 15.15
CA SER A 196 18.21 -5.06 16.53
C SER A 196 19.67 -5.54 16.65
N LEU A 197 20.16 -6.34 15.69
CA LEU A 197 21.53 -6.86 15.66
C LEU A 197 22.60 -5.76 15.51
N LEU A 198 22.21 -4.56 15.06
CA LEU A 198 23.09 -3.43 14.82
C LEU A 198 23.00 -2.36 15.92
N ALA A 199 22.05 -2.48 16.84
CA ALA A 199 21.80 -1.48 17.89
C ALA A 199 23.07 -1.19 18.72
N ALA A 200 23.78 -2.21 19.18
CA ALA A 200 25.02 -2.07 19.95
C ALA A 200 26.23 -1.55 19.14
N LYS A 201 26.15 -1.55 17.81
CA LYS A 201 27.18 -1.00 16.92
C LYS A 201 26.93 0.48 16.59
N ILE A 202 25.65 0.83 16.44
CA ILE A 202 25.20 2.19 16.11
C ILE A 202 25.13 3.05 17.39
N LEU A 203 24.48 2.56 18.44
CA LEU A 203 24.29 3.32 19.69
C LEU A 203 25.51 3.17 20.63
N PRO A 204 25.96 4.25 21.30
CA PRO A 204 26.90 4.17 22.41
C PRO A 204 26.37 3.31 23.56
N ALA A 205 27.27 2.57 24.23
CA ALA A 205 26.92 1.83 25.44
C ALA A 205 26.37 2.74 26.55
N THR A 206 26.84 3.99 26.63
CA THR A 206 26.29 5.02 27.54
C THR A 206 24.82 5.33 27.27
N ALA A 207 24.42 5.44 26.00
CA ALA A 207 23.02 5.67 25.62
C ALA A 207 22.15 4.45 25.95
N LEU A 208 22.61 3.23 25.63
CA LEU A 208 21.90 1.99 25.97
C LEU A 208 21.75 1.81 27.49
N ASN A 209 22.81 2.06 28.26
CA ASN A 209 22.79 2.01 29.72
C ASN A 209 21.85 3.06 30.32
N TRP A 210 21.74 4.24 29.70
CA TRP A 210 20.81 5.28 30.14
C TRP A 210 19.35 4.91 29.86
N LEU A 211 19.02 4.42 28.66
CA LEU A 211 17.67 3.90 28.37
C LEU A 211 17.28 2.78 29.35
N ALA A 212 18.21 1.87 29.67
CA ALA A 212 17.96 0.74 30.56
C ALA A 212 17.64 1.12 32.02
N GLN A 213 17.86 2.37 32.43
CA GLN A 213 17.41 2.88 33.74
C GLN A 213 15.87 3.05 33.79
N TYR A 214 15.21 3.17 32.64
CA TYR A 214 13.77 3.39 32.51
C TYR A 214 13.12 2.14 31.93
N ARG A 215 12.64 1.25 32.80
CA ARG A 215 12.21 -0.11 32.43
C ARG A 215 11.12 -0.15 31.35
N GLU A 216 10.13 0.72 31.43
CA GLU A 216 9.02 0.79 30.45
C GLU A 216 9.55 1.21 29.07
N LEU A 217 10.23 2.36 29.02
CA LEU A 217 10.90 2.88 27.83
C LEU A 217 11.82 1.84 27.18
N TYR A 218 12.67 1.18 27.96
CA TYR A 218 13.61 0.18 27.45
C TYR A 218 12.91 -1.03 26.86
N SER A 219 11.81 -1.48 27.50
CA SER A 219 10.99 -2.59 26.99
C SER A 219 10.32 -2.22 25.66
N SER A 220 9.69 -1.04 25.58
CA SER A 220 9.06 -0.52 24.37
C SER A 220 10.07 -0.29 23.24
N PHE A 221 11.25 0.25 23.57
CA PHE A 221 12.37 0.43 22.63
C PHE A 221 12.83 -0.91 22.04
N LEU A 222 13.10 -1.92 22.88
CA LEU A 222 13.53 -3.26 22.43
C LEU A 222 12.48 -3.93 21.53
N LEU A 223 11.19 -3.82 21.87
CA LEU A 223 10.10 -4.34 21.04
C LEU A 223 10.03 -3.63 19.69
N CYS A 224 10.19 -2.30 19.66
CA CYS A 224 10.19 -1.54 18.41
C CYS A 224 11.35 -1.91 17.48
N ILE A 225 12.59 -1.95 17.99
CA ILE A 225 13.78 -2.25 17.16
C ILE A 225 13.91 -3.73 16.78
N SER A 226 13.02 -4.59 17.29
CA SER A 226 12.86 -5.99 16.88
C SER A 226 11.62 -6.21 15.99
N GLY A 227 10.99 -5.14 15.51
CA GLY A 227 9.86 -5.19 14.58
C GLY A 227 8.48 -5.40 15.22
N HIS A 228 8.40 -5.55 16.54
CA HIS A 228 7.15 -5.68 17.30
C HIS A 228 6.54 -4.31 17.63
N TYR A 229 6.31 -3.48 16.61
CA TYR A 229 5.73 -2.14 16.74
C TYR A 229 4.37 -2.15 17.45
N ASP A 230 3.55 -3.18 17.20
CA ASP A 230 2.26 -3.44 17.82
C ASP A 230 2.33 -3.64 19.34
N ARG A 231 3.50 -4.04 19.85
CA ARG A 231 3.75 -4.27 21.28
C ARG A 231 4.62 -3.19 21.91
N ALA A 232 5.18 -2.28 21.12
CA ALA A 232 6.01 -1.17 21.57
C ALA A 232 5.20 0.07 22.06
N GLY A 233 3.86 -0.03 22.04
CA GLY A 233 2.95 1.04 22.44
C GLY A 233 3.21 2.34 21.68
N VAL A 234 3.07 3.47 22.36
CA VAL A 234 3.24 4.82 21.80
C VAL A 234 4.61 5.03 21.12
N LEU A 235 5.68 4.34 21.54
CA LEU A 235 6.98 4.42 20.87
C LEU A 235 6.92 3.78 19.46
N GLY A 236 6.27 2.62 19.34
CA GLY A 236 6.05 1.96 18.05
C GLY A 236 5.11 2.75 17.13
N GLU A 237 4.02 3.27 17.67
CA GLU A 237 3.05 4.12 16.96
C GLU A 237 3.72 5.36 16.37
N LEU A 238 4.53 6.08 17.17
CA LEU A 238 5.25 7.28 16.75
C LEU A 238 6.29 7.00 15.65
N VAL A 239 6.98 5.86 15.71
CA VAL A 239 7.93 5.46 14.65
C VAL A 239 7.19 5.09 13.37
N GLN A 240 6.10 4.34 13.44
CA GLN A 240 5.28 3.99 12.27
C GLN A 240 4.53 5.19 11.66
N GLU A 241 4.13 6.18 12.46
CA GLU A 241 3.60 7.44 11.93
C GLU A 241 4.73 8.29 11.30
N ALA A 242 5.91 8.35 11.92
CA ALA A 242 7.06 9.07 11.37
C ALA A 242 7.53 8.52 10.02
N ASP A 243 7.58 7.19 9.87
CA ASP A 243 7.88 6.51 8.60
C ASP A 243 6.86 6.90 7.51
N ARG A 244 5.57 6.63 7.75
CA ARG A 244 4.48 7.01 6.82
C ARG A 244 4.48 8.50 6.48
N ALA A 245 4.76 9.37 7.45
CA ALA A 245 4.84 10.82 7.26
C ALA A 245 6.05 11.24 6.42
N SER A 246 7.18 10.54 6.51
CA SER A 246 8.36 10.80 5.67
C SER A 246 8.03 10.57 4.19
N VAL A 247 7.42 9.43 3.86
CA VAL A 247 6.95 9.11 2.50
C VAL A 247 5.88 10.12 2.05
N ALA A 248 4.90 10.43 2.90
CA ALA A 248 3.79 11.32 2.55
C ALA A 248 4.21 12.79 2.33
N GLN A 249 5.15 13.33 3.12
CA GLN A 249 5.61 14.71 2.93
C GLN A 249 6.37 14.87 1.61
N PHE A 250 7.12 13.85 1.16
CA PHE A 250 7.74 13.82 -0.17
C PHE A 250 6.74 13.81 -1.34
N MET A 251 5.53 13.28 -1.12
CA MET A 251 4.47 13.26 -2.13
C MET A 251 3.52 14.48 -2.06
N GLY A 252 3.39 15.11 -0.89
CA GLY A 252 2.27 16.01 -0.58
C GLY A 252 2.62 17.46 -0.21
N ALA A 253 3.80 17.77 0.32
CA ALA A 253 4.15 19.13 0.73
C ALA A 253 5.41 19.64 0.01
N ASN A 254 5.19 20.59 -0.90
CA ASN A 254 6.17 21.22 -1.79
C ASN A 254 6.63 20.39 -3.01
N ALA A 255 5.67 19.93 -3.82
CA ALA A 255 5.96 19.50 -5.20
C ALA A 255 6.71 20.56 -6.05
N SER A 256 6.70 21.83 -5.62
CA SER A 256 7.40 22.96 -6.23
C SER A 256 8.81 23.25 -5.68
N SER A 257 9.25 22.65 -4.56
CA SER A 257 10.64 22.75 -4.09
C SER A 257 11.37 21.40 -3.90
N ALA A 258 10.70 20.28 -4.14
CA ALA A 258 11.32 18.97 -4.34
C ALA A 258 11.97 18.79 -5.74
N LEU A 259 12.17 19.88 -6.49
CA LEU A 259 12.46 19.89 -7.94
C LEU A 259 13.95 19.74 -8.31
N GLU A 260 14.85 19.51 -7.35
CA GLU A 260 16.29 19.29 -7.58
C GLU A 260 16.77 17.89 -7.19
N ARG A 261 15.93 16.86 -7.40
CA ARG A 261 16.37 15.45 -7.34
C ARG A 261 15.88 14.68 -8.56
N PRO A 262 16.74 13.92 -9.26
CA PRO A 262 16.32 13.10 -10.39
C PRO A 262 15.47 11.93 -9.90
N GLN A 263 14.15 12.11 -9.91
CA GLN A 263 13.21 11.00 -9.77
C GLN A 263 13.42 10.02 -10.93
N PRO A 264 13.28 8.69 -10.71
CA PRO A 264 13.25 7.75 -11.83
C PRO A 264 12.07 8.12 -12.75
N SER A 265 12.33 8.21 -14.06
CA SER A 265 11.27 8.56 -15.02
C SER A 265 10.10 7.58 -14.95
N LEU A 266 8.91 8.03 -15.36
CA LEU A 266 7.71 7.19 -15.40
C LEU A 266 7.96 5.88 -16.16
N ALA A 267 8.66 5.93 -17.30
CA ALA A 267 9.10 4.72 -18.00
C ALA A 267 9.99 3.77 -17.19
N LYS A 268 10.93 4.29 -16.38
CA LYS A 268 11.72 3.45 -15.47
C LYS A 268 10.82 2.82 -14.41
N GLN A 269 9.87 3.57 -13.85
CA GLN A 269 8.88 3.07 -12.89
C GLN A 269 7.92 2.02 -13.51
N ILE A 270 7.54 2.17 -14.79
CA ILE A 270 6.75 1.16 -15.51
C ILE A 270 7.55 -0.13 -15.72
N LEU A 271 8.82 -0.04 -16.14
CA LEU A 271 9.69 -1.21 -16.29
C LEU A 271 9.89 -1.97 -14.97
N ILE A 272 9.95 -1.23 -13.87
CA ILE A 272 9.99 -1.75 -12.50
C ILE A 272 8.71 -2.53 -12.18
N ALA A 273 7.55 -1.89 -12.33
CA ALA A 273 6.25 -2.50 -12.05
C ALA A 273 6.08 -3.81 -12.86
N LEU A 274 6.44 -3.74 -14.14
CA LEU A 274 6.42 -4.86 -15.08
C LEU A 274 7.33 -6.02 -14.62
N ARG A 275 8.52 -5.77 -14.06
CA ARG A 275 9.41 -6.82 -13.53
C ARG A 275 8.81 -7.53 -12.33
N GLU A 276 8.36 -6.77 -11.33
CA GLU A 276 7.76 -7.32 -10.11
C GLU A 276 6.50 -8.13 -10.44
N LEU A 277 5.59 -7.56 -11.24
CA LEU A 277 4.36 -8.23 -11.68
C LEU A 277 4.65 -9.53 -12.45
N VAL A 278 5.59 -9.52 -13.39
CA VAL A 278 5.94 -10.70 -14.20
C VAL A 278 6.63 -11.79 -13.38
N GLN A 279 7.42 -11.44 -12.36
CA GLN A 279 8.17 -12.41 -11.56
C GLN A 279 7.40 -12.94 -10.34
N ALA A 280 6.49 -12.15 -9.76
CA ALA A 280 5.80 -12.49 -8.51
C ALA A 280 4.28 -12.75 -8.65
N GLU A 281 3.58 -12.13 -9.61
CA GLU A 281 2.11 -12.19 -9.70
C GLU A 281 1.58 -12.92 -10.94
N PHE A 282 2.21 -12.73 -12.10
CA PHE A 282 1.66 -13.18 -13.38
C PHE A 282 1.87 -14.68 -13.60
N LYS A 283 0.81 -15.34 -14.06
CA LYS A 283 0.83 -16.76 -14.39
C LYS A 283 1.15 -16.93 -15.88
N LEU A 284 2.41 -17.24 -16.19
CA LEU A 284 2.88 -17.41 -17.55
C LEU A 284 2.76 -18.86 -18.05
N SER A 285 2.42 -19.02 -19.33
CA SER A 285 2.53 -20.29 -20.08
C SER A 285 1.79 -21.50 -19.48
N ASN A 286 0.65 -21.31 -18.79
CA ASN A 286 -0.13 -22.43 -18.23
C ASN A 286 -0.73 -23.31 -19.33
N ALA A 287 -0.60 -24.63 -19.18
CA ALA A 287 -1.09 -25.61 -20.15
C ALA A 287 -2.61 -25.95 -20.04
N SER A 288 -3.28 -25.51 -18.97
CA SER A 288 -4.64 -25.97 -18.62
C SER A 288 -5.59 -24.90 -18.06
N SER A 289 -5.18 -23.63 -18.07
CA SER A 289 -6.02 -22.51 -17.60
C SER A 289 -5.58 -21.19 -18.23
N GLY A 290 -6.39 -20.13 -18.03
CA GLY A 290 -6.01 -18.77 -18.45
C GLY A 290 -4.63 -18.38 -17.93
N SER A 291 -3.82 -17.81 -18.83
CA SER A 291 -2.49 -17.26 -18.52
C SER A 291 -2.52 -15.74 -18.64
N ASP A 292 -1.74 -15.03 -17.84
CA ASP A 292 -1.53 -13.59 -17.99
C ASP A 292 -0.59 -13.28 -19.17
N GLY A 293 0.18 -14.28 -19.62
CA GLY A 293 1.03 -14.20 -20.80
C GLY A 293 1.70 -15.53 -21.19
N TRP A 294 2.45 -15.50 -22.28
CA TRP A 294 3.14 -16.64 -22.88
C TRP A 294 4.58 -16.27 -23.24
N LEU A 295 5.54 -17.06 -22.78
CA LEU A 295 6.96 -16.87 -23.09
C LEU A 295 7.38 -17.80 -24.24
N THR A 296 7.67 -17.23 -25.41
CA THR A 296 8.26 -17.97 -26.55
C THR A 296 9.78 -17.75 -26.59
N GLN A 297 10.48 -18.39 -27.54
CA GLN A 297 11.92 -18.19 -27.73
C GLN A 297 12.28 -16.72 -28.01
N ASP A 298 11.43 -16.01 -28.77
CA ASP A 298 11.72 -14.67 -29.28
C ASP A 298 11.18 -13.53 -28.40
N ALA A 299 10.09 -13.77 -27.66
CA ALA A 299 9.38 -12.73 -26.94
C ALA A 299 8.57 -13.24 -25.74
N LEU A 300 8.36 -12.36 -24.77
CA LEU A 300 7.27 -12.49 -23.81
C LEU A 300 6.04 -11.77 -24.37
N TRP A 301 4.91 -12.45 -24.40
CA TRP A 301 3.62 -11.91 -24.82
C TRP A 301 2.71 -11.79 -23.60
N LEU A 302 2.24 -10.59 -23.27
CA LEU A 302 1.38 -10.36 -22.09
C LEU A 302 0.01 -9.83 -22.52
N ILE A 303 -1.09 -10.21 -21.84
CA ILE A 303 -2.41 -9.68 -22.14
C ILE A 303 -2.44 -8.17 -21.87
N SER A 304 -2.71 -7.39 -22.92
CA SER A 304 -2.53 -5.93 -22.92
C SER A 304 -3.33 -5.21 -21.82
N LYS A 305 -4.65 -5.47 -21.74
CA LYS A 305 -5.53 -4.84 -20.76
C LYS A 305 -5.17 -5.20 -19.32
N THR A 306 -5.02 -6.50 -19.02
CA THR A 306 -4.65 -6.99 -17.68
C THR A 306 -3.31 -6.41 -17.24
N THR A 307 -2.34 -6.34 -18.15
CA THR A 307 -1.01 -5.77 -17.88
C THR A 307 -1.09 -4.28 -17.58
N ALA A 308 -1.83 -3.50 -18.37
CA ALA A 308 -2.03 -2.07 -18.14
C ALA A 308 -2.70 -1.78 -16.78
N ASP A 309 -3.77 -2.52 -16.47
CA ASP A 309 -4.54 -2.32 -15.25
C ASP A 309 -3.73 -2.73 -14.00
N ARG A 310 -2.92 -3.80 -14.09
CA ARG A 310 -1.98 -4.23 -13.04
C ARG A 310 -0.84 -3.22 -12.85
N ILE A 311 -0.20 -2.75 -13.92
CA ILE A 311 0.85 -1.72 -13.84
C ILE A 311 0.29 -0.44 -13.20
N ARG A 312 -0.90 0.02 -13.62
CA ARG A 312 -1.53 1.21 -13.02
C ARG A 312 -1.84 1.00 -11.55
N ALA A 313 -2.43 -0.14 -11.17
CA ALA A 313 -2.72 -0.46 -9.77
C ALA A 313 -1.45 -0.49 -8.92
N TRP A 314 -0.38 -1.13 -9.42
CA TRP A 314 0.92 -1.19 -8.75
C TRP A 314 1.53 0.21 -8.57
N LEU A 315 1.61 1.02 -9.63
CA LEU A 315 2.18 2.38 -9.55
C LEU A 315 1.42 3.27 -8.58
N LEU A 316 0.08 3.23 -8.59
CA LEU A 316 -0.76 3.98 -7.66
C LEU A 316 -0.63 3.48 -6.21
N GLN A 317 -0.48 2.17 -6.00
CA GLN A 317 -0.22 1.60 -4.68
C GLN A 317 1.13 2.06 -4.10
N GLN A 318 2.14 2.26 -4.96
CA GLN A 318 3.45 2.82 -4.59
C GLN A 318 3.45 4.37 -4.48
N GLY A 319 2.28 5.02 -4.51
CA GLY A 319 2.17 6.48 -4.34
C GLY A 319 2.64 7.32 -5.52
N ILE A 320 2.96 6.71 -6.67
CA ILE A 320 3.46 7.41 -7.84
C ILE A 320 2.35 8.28 -8.43
N THR A 321 2.62 9.58 -8.55
CA THR A 321 1.71 10.56 -9.16
C THR A 321 2.06 10.76 -10.64
N GLY A 322 1.05 11.11 -11.45
CA GLY A 322 1.22 11.29 -12.90
C GLY A 322 1.06 10.02 -13.76
N VAL A 323 0.63 8.89 -13.16
CA VAL A 323 0.32 7.65 -13.89
C VAL A 323 -0.82 7.89 -14.90
N PRO A 324 -0.72 7.43 -16.17
CA PRO A 324 -1.77 7.60 -17.16
C PRO A 324 -3.08 6.87 -16.82
N ASP A 325 -4.18 7.63 -16.74
CA ASP A 325 -5.55 7.11 -16.56
C ASP A 325 -6.01 6.21 -17.73
N SER A 326 -5.51 6.44 -18.96
CA SER A 326 -5.87 5.67 -20.15
C SER A 326 -4.81 4.62 -20.52
N ASN A 327 -5.26 3.46 -21.02
CA ASN A 327 -4.36 2.39 -21.45
C ASN A 327 -3.54 2.81 -22.68
N THR A 328 -4.13 3.56 -23.61
CA THR A 328 -3.43 4.11 -24.79
C THR A 328 -2.20 4.92 -24.38
N ARG A 329 -2.37 5.94 -23.52
CA ARG A 329 -1.27 6.80 -23.07
C ARG A 329 -0.22 6.04 -22.26
N LEU A 330 -0.61 5.01 -21.51
CA LEU A 330 0.34 4.12 -20.84
C LEU A 330 1.16 3.31 -21.85
N PHE A 331 0.53 2.81 -22.92
CA PHE A 331 1.22 2.08 -23.98
C PHE A 331 2.11 2.99 -24.83
N ASP A 332 1.69 4.22 -25.11
CA ASP A 332 2.50 5.22 -25.82
C ASP A 332 3.79 5.53 -25.03
N GLU A 333 3.69 5.70 -23.71
CA GLU A 333 4.84 5.88 -22.79
C GLU A 333 5.74 4.63 -22.74
N MET A 334 5.16 3.42 -22.75
CA MET A 334 5.92 2.17 -22.84
C MET A 334 6.64 2.04 -24.19
N GLN A 335 6.03 2.47 -25.29
CA GLN A 335 6.57 2.38 -26.63
C GLN A 335 7.66 3.43 -26.90
N SER A 336 7.46 4.67 -26.47
CA SER A 336 8.43 5.76 -26.63
C SER A 336 9.76 5.48 -25.92
N HIS A 337 9.71 4.77 -24.79
CA HIS A 337 10.88 4.28 -24.06
C HIS A 337 11.26 2.82 -24.39
N GLY A 338 10.65 2.26 -25.45
CA GLY A 338 10.97 0.95 -26.03
C GLY A 338 10.74 -0.25 -25.12
N LEU A 339 9.97 -0.12 -24.03
CA LEU A 339 9.67 -1.19 -23.08
C LEU A 339 8.90 -2.34 -23.73
N ILE A 340 8.12 -2.02 -24.76
CA ILE A 340 7.37 -2.95 -25.62
C ILE A 340 7.88 -2.85 -27.07
N VAL A 341 7.72 -3.94 -27.82
CA VAL A 341 8.01 -4.03 -29.25
C VAL A 341 6.71 -3.75 -30.01
N PRO A 342 6.62 -2.67 -30.82
CA PRO A 342 5.40 -2.34 -31.55
C PRO A 342 5.18 -3.27 -32.76
N THR A 343 3.95 -3.27 -33.29
CA THR A 343 3.60 -3.94 -34.55
C THR A 343 4.35 -3.30 -35.73
N PRO A 344 4.42 -3.95 -36.91
CA PRO A 344 4.98 -3.34 -38.13
C PRO A 344 4.31 -2.03 -38.54
N GLU A 345 3.05 -1.83 -38.11
CA GLU A 345 2.25 -0.63 -38.33
C GLU A 345 2.52 0.48 -37.28
N GLY A 346 3.42 0.25 -36.33
CA GLY A 346 3.74 1.19 -35.26
C GLY A 346 2.76 1.21 -34.08
N LYS A 347 1.84 0.24 -33.97
CA LYS A 347 0.88 0.16 -32.85
C LYS A 347 1.50 -0.60 -31.66
N ALA A 348 1.14 -0.23 -30.44
CA ALA A 348 1.62 -0.89 -29.23
C ALA A 348 1.07 -2.32 -29.00
N VAL A 349 -0.15 -2.58 -29.47
CA VAL A 349 -0.90 -3.81 -29.18
C VAL A 349 -0.97 -4.71 -30.42
N TRP A 350 -0.63 -5.98 -30.25
CA TRP A 350 -0.68 -7.02 -31.25
C TRP A 350 -1.99 -7.82 -31.15
N SER A 351 -2.55 -8.24 -32.28
CA SER A 351 -3.60 -9.25 -32.32
C SER A 351 -2.96 -10.60 -32.65
N CYS A 352 -3.10 -11.58 -31.74
CA CYS A 352 -2.43 -12.88 -31.85
C CYS A 352 -3.40 -14.04 -31.66
N ALA A 353 -3.27 -15.06 -32.50
CA ALA A 353 -3.81 -16.39 -32.21
C ALA A 353 -2.81 -17.17 -31.35
N ILE A 354 -3.31 -18.08 -30.51
CA ILE A 354 -2.51 -18.88 -29.59
C ILE A 354 -2.92 -20.34 -29.75
N SER A 355 -1.95 -21.21 -29.98
CA SER A 355 -2.14 -22.65 -30.14
C SER A 355 -1.13 -23.39 -29.29
N ALA A 356 -1.58 -24.18 -28.32
CA ALA A 356 -0.73 -25.07 -27.53
C ALA A 356 -0.52 -26.42 -28.24
N ASP A 357 0.63 -27.05 -28.02
CA ASP A 357 0.94 -28.38 -28.58
C ASP A 357 0.00 -29.48 -28.04
N SER A 358 -0.69 -29.21 -26.92
CA SER A 358 -1.76 -30.03 -26.35
C SER A 358 -3.10 -29.96 -27.11
N GLY A 359 -3.19 -29.14 -28.17
CA GLY A 359 -4.43 -28.87 -28.91
C GLY A 359 -5.32 -27.80 -28.25
N TRP A 360 -4.91 -27.19 -27.14
CA TRP A 360 -5.65 -26.09 -26.51
C TRP A 360 -5.43 -24.77 -27.26
N SER A 361 -6.52 -24.05 -27.53
CA SER A 361 -6.48 -22.67 -28.02
C SER A 361 -7.63 -21.85 -27.40
N PRO A 362 -7.53 -20.51 -27.30
CA PRO A 362 -8.60 -19.67 -26.76
C PRO A 362 -9.87 -19.59 -27.62
N GLY A 363 -9.85 -20.12 -28.86
CA GLY A 363 -10.94 -19.99 -29.84
C GLY A 363 -11.11 -18.59 -30.45
N CYS A 364 -10.39 -17.58 -29.95
CA CYS A 364 -10.39 -16.21 -30.46
C CYS A 364 -8.98 -15.58 -30.42
N SER A 365 -8.78 -14.50 -31.17
CA SER A 365 -7.55 -13.71 -31.12
C SER A 365 -7.49 -12.86 -29.84
N LEU A 366 -6.32 -12.82 -29.20
CA LEU A 366 -6.07 -12.03 -27.99
C LEU A 366 -5.22 -10.80 -28.30
N THR A 367 -5.46 -9.73 -27.56
CA THR A 367 -4.73 -8.46 -27.66
C THR A 367 -3.53 -8.44 -26.72
N LEU A 368 -2.33 -8.62 -27.26
CA LEU A 368 -1.10 -8.84 -26.51
C LEU A 368 -0.11 -7.67 -26.65
N LEU A 369 0.68 -7.43 -25.61
CA LEU A 369 1.90 -6.64 -25.67
C LEU A 369 3.07 -7.60 -25.93
N ARG A 370 3.99 -7.23 -26.83
CA ARG A 370 5.22 -7.99 -27.09
C ARG A 370 6.39 -7.34 -26.36
N LEU A 371 7.16 -8.12 -25.59
CA LEU A 371 8.26 -7.62 -24.78
C LEU A 371 9.51 -8.48 -24.99
N SER A 372 10.69 -7.85 -24.90
CA SER A 372 11.97 -8.57 -24.93
C SER A 372 12.26 -9.20 -23.56
N PRO A 373 12.44 -10.53 -23.44
CA PRO A 373 12.71 -11.19 -22.17
C PRO A 373 13.98 -10.67 -21.48
N ALA A 374 14.97 -10.19 -22.25
CA ALA A 374 16.20 -9.60 -21.72
C ALA A 374 16.00 -8.29 -20.93
N ARG A 375 14.84 -7.62 -21.05
CA ARG A 375 14.51 -6.46 -20.20
C ARG A 375 13.98 -6.86 -18.82
N LEU A 376 13.49 -8.10 -18.68
CA LEU A 376 12.79 -8.61 -17.50
C LEU A 376 13.65 -9.56 -16.66
N TRP A 377 14.48 -10.37 -17.30
CA TRP A 377 15.39 -11.31 -16.64
C TRP A 377 16.83 -11.00 -17.02
N ASN A 378 17.72 -10.88 -16.01
CA ASN A 378 19.12 -10.52 -16.22
C ASN A 378 19.94 -11.68 -16.80
N THR A 379 19.55 -12.93 -16.52
CA THR A 379 20.20 -14.13 -17.06
C THR A 379 19.15 -15.10 -17.62
N PRO A 380 19.51 -15.97 -18.59
CA PRO A 380 18.58 -16.93 -19.19
C PRO A 380 18.01 -17.94 -18.19
N GLU A 381 18.77 -18.30 -17.15
CA GLU A 381 18.42 -19.31 -16.14
C GLU A 381 17.32 -18.83 -15.18
N GLU A 382 17.04 -17.53 -15.15
CA GLU A 382 15.97 -16.93 -14.35
C GLU A 382 14.60 -16.98 -15.05
N ARG A 383 14.57 -17.38 -16.32
CA ARG A 383 13.35 -17.40 -17.14
C ARG A 383 12.49 -18.63 -16.83
N PRO A 384 11.15 -18.47 -16.71
CA PRO A 384 10.23 -19.60 -16.67
C PRO A 384 10.35 -20.52 -17.90
N PRO A 385 9.81 -21.76 -17.84
CA PRO A 385 9.73 -22.63 -18.99
C PRO A 385 9.04 -21.95 -20.19
N LEU A 386 9.55 -22.23 -21.38
CA LEU A 386 8.94 -21.78 -22.63
C LEU A 386 7.55 -22.41 -22.79
N PHE A 387 6.65 -21.66 -23.42
CA PHE A 387 5.33 -22.16 -23.80
C PHE A 387 5.47 -23.29 -24.84
N ALA A 388 4.88 -24.45 -24.54
CA ALA A 388 4.73 -25.57 -25.46
C ALA A 388 3.58 -25.27 -26.43
N GLY A 389 3.89 -24.45 -27.44
CA GLY A 389 2.94 -23.96 -28.43
C GLY A 389 3.45 -22.74 -29.17
N GLN A 390 2.59 -22.13 -29.99
CA GLN A 390 2.88 -20.96 -30.79
C GLN A 390 1.95 -19.79 -30.48
N VAL A 391 2.50 -18.58 -30.58
CA VAL A 391 1.78 -17.31 -30.55
C VAL A 391 1.99 -16.64 -31.91
N THR A 392 0.97 -16.67 -32.77
CA THR A 392 1.05 -16.20 -34.16
C THR A 392 0.32 -14.86 -34.32
N PRO A 393 1.01 -13.77 -34.71
CA PRO A 393 0.35 -12.52 -35.06
C PRO A 393 -0.56 -12.68 -36.29
N ALA A 394 -1.75 -12.08 -36.25
CA ALA A 394 -2.74 -12.21 -37.32
C ALA A 394 -2.22 -11.71 -38.69
N ASP A 395 -1.36 -10.69 -38.71
CA ASP A 395 -0.79 -10.11 -39.95
C ASP A 395 0.10 -11.07 -40.75
N VAL A 396 0.56 -12.19 -40.15
CA VAL A 396 1.43 -13.14 -40.85
C VAL A 396 0.65 -14.00 -41.85
N GLN A 397 -0.64 -14.28 -41.59
CA GLN A 397 -1.47 -15.10 -42.48
C GLN A 397 -1.79 -14.42 -43.82
N ALA A 398 -1.68 -13.08 -43.91
CA ALA A 398 -1.97 -12.32 -45.12
C ALA A 398 -0.83 -12.33 -46.17
N ARG A 399 0.34 -12.91 -45.87
CA ARG A 399 1.53 -12.83 -46.76
C ARG A 399 1.97 -14.12 -47.43
N GLU A 400 1.38 -15.26 -47.11
CA GLU A 400 1.70 -16.55 -47.76
C GLU A 400 0.61 -17.04 -48.74
N ILE A 401 -0.53 -16.33 -48.85
CA ILE A 401 -1.64 -16.67 -49.75
C ILE A 401 -2.10 -15.44 -50.54
N SER A 402 -1.32 -15.00 -51.54
CA SER A 402 -1.81 -14.12 -52.63
C SER A 402 -0.75 -13.88 -53.72
N THR A 403 -0.37 -14.95 -54.43
CA THR A 403 -0.13 -14.83 -55.87
C THR A 403 -1.45 -15.11 -56.59
N GLU A 404 -1.70 -14.34 -57.67
CA GLU A 404 -2.87 -14.40 -58.57
C GLU A 404 -4.15 -13.64 -58.14
N SER A 405 -4.29 -12.43 -58.71
CA SER A 405 -5.49 -11.94 -59.45
C SER A 405 -5.85 -10.47 -59.14
N HIS A 406 -5.64 -9.59 -60.13
CA HIS A 406 -6.33 -8.28 -60.24
C HIS A 406 -7.86 -8.51 -60.43
N ALA A 407 -8.80 -7.54 -60.38
CA ALA A 407 -8.80 -6.07 -60.47
C ALA A 407 -10.10 -5.51 -59.79
N PRO A 408 -10.49 -4.23 -59.96
CA PRO A 408 -9.87 -3.00 -59.48
C PRO A 408 -10.78 -2.22 -58.49
N ALA A 409 -10.28 -1.09 -57.97
CA ALA A 409 -10.89 -0.30 -56.90
C ALA A 409 -12.15 0.52 -57.29
N THR A 410 -12.93 0.91 -56.28
CA THR A 410 -13.82 2.09 -56.32
C THR A 410 -13.53 2.97 -55.10
N VAL A 411 -13.43 4.29 -55.29
CA VAL A 411 -12.97 5.26 -54.29
C VAL A 411 -14.13 6.14 -53.82
N ILE A 412 -14.35 6.24 -52.51
CA ILE A 412 -15.18 7.27 -51.85
C ILE A 412 -14.46 7.71 -50.55
N PRO A 413 -14.33 9.01 -50.25
CA PRO A 413 -13.49 9.53 -49.16
C PRO A 413 -14.16 9.49 -47.77
N PRO A 414 -13.40 9.66 -46.67
CA PRO A 414 -13.90 9.51 -45.31
C PRO A 414 -14.66 10.75 -44.80
N LYS A 415 -15.52 10.51 -43.82
CA LYS A 415 -15.92 11.50 -42.80
C LYS A 415 -15.89 10.83 -41.43
N ASP A 416 -15.33 11.55 -40.46
CA ASP A 416 -15.44 11.20 -39.05
C ASP A 416 -16.92 11.24 -38.61
N ASP A 417 -17.32 10.29 -37.76
CA ASP A 417 -17.76 10.67 -36.42
C ASP A 417 -17.72 9.49 -35.44
N LEU A 418 -17.37 9.79 -34.19
CA LEU A 418 -17.08 8.83 -33.13
C LEU A 418 -18.16 8.90 -32.04
N ALA A 419 -19.17 8.03 -32.11
CA ALA A 419 -19.91 7.49 -30.94
C ALA A 419 -21.05 6.56 -31.36
N ASP A 420 -20.90 5.24 -31.17
CA ASP A 420 -21.88 4.48 -30.38
C ASP A 420 -21.39 3.07 -29.97
N LEU A 421 -22.10 2.47 -29.00
CA LEU A 421 -22.25 1.04 -28.75
C LEU A 421 -21.04 0.21 -28.29
N THR A 422 -20.66 0.38 -27.01
CA THR A 422 -19.96 -0.66 -26.21
C THR A 422 -20.90 -1.35 -25.22
N LEU A 423 -22.02 -1.91 -25.71
CA LEU A 423 -22.96 -2.71 -24.91
C LEU A 423 -23.45 -3.99 -25.64
N SER A 424 -22.51 -4.89 -25.93
CA SER A 424 -22.77 -6.34 -26.03
C SER A 424 -21.44 -7.10 -26.08
N LEU A 425 -21.09 -7.80 -25.00
CA LEU A 425 -20.19 -8.98 -24.96
C LEU A 425 -20.01 -9.51 -23.51
N PHE A 426 -21.10 -9.58 -22.73
CA PHE A 426 -21.18 -10.39 -21.51
C PHE A 426 -22.53 -11.10 -21.41
N SER A 427 -22.72 -12.05 -22.32
CA SER A 427 -23.69 -13.14 -22.17
C SER A 427 -23.02 -14.42 -22.65
N LEU A 428 -22.85 -15.39 -21.74
CA LEU A 428 -22.61 -16.79 -22.07
C LEU A 428 -23.93 -17.57 -21.82
N PRO A 429 -24.24 -18.58 -22.63
CA PRO A 429 -25.42 -19.42 -22.46
C PRO A 429 -25.21 -20.43 -21.32
N GLY A 430 -26.23 -21.09 -20.78
CA GLY A 430 -27.66 -21.04 -21.06
C GLY A 430 -28.35 -22.24 -20.40
N SER A 431 -29.66 -22.19 -20.20
CA SER A 431 -30.48 -23.39 -19.96
C SER A 431 -31.91 -23.10 -20.37
N GLU A 432 -32.38 -23.77 -21.40
CA GLU A 432 -33.78 -23.74 -21.82
C GLU A 432 -34.60 -24.76 -21.02
N THR A 433 -35.81 -24.35 -20.63
CA THR A 433 -37.10 -25.05 -20.76
C THR A 433 -38.14 -24.04 -20.25
N ALA A 434 -38.99 -23.46 -21.10
CA ALA A 434 -40.28 -24.02 -21.53
C ALA A 434 -41.24 -24.23 -20.32
N ALA A 435 -42.48 -23.70 -20.29
CA ALA A 435 -43.19 -22.87 -21.29
C ALA A 435 -44.33 -22.05 -20.62
N ASP A 436 -45.04 -21.29 -21.44
CA ASP A 436 -46.44 -20.85 -21.32
C ASP A 436 -46.90 -19.86 -20.22
N ASN A 437 -47.05 -18.60 -20.67
CA ASN A 437 -48.34 -17.97 -21.02
C ASN A 437 -49.37 -17.54 -19.93
N ILE A 438 -50.20 -16.56 -20.32
CA ILE A 438 -51.45 -16.06 -19.71
C ILE A 438 -51.34 -15.08 -18.52
N GLN A 439 -51.23 -13.79 -18.87
CA GLN A 439 -52.25 -12.74 -18.71
C GLN A 439 -53.18 -12.66 -17.45
N SER A 440 -53.32 -11.41 -17.00
CA SER A 440 -54.57 -10.72 -16.60
C SER A 440 -55.01 -10.60 -15.12
N GLU A 441 -55.56 -9.40 -14.86
CA GLU A 441 -56.60 -9.00 -13.88
C GLU A 441 -56.24 -9.03 -12.37
N GLU A 442 -56.17 -7.90 -11.66
CA GLU A 442 -57.19 -6.88 -11.29
C GLU A 442 -57.91 -7.17 -9.95
N LYS A 443 -57.61 -6.31 -8.94
CA LYS A 443 -58.51 -5.51 -8.07
C LYS A 443 -59.95 -6.02 -7.67
N PRO A 444 -60.60 -5.43 -6.64
CA PRO A 444 -60.12 -4.96 -5.31
C PRO A 444 -61.16 -5.15 -4.16
N GLY A 445 -60.89 -4.61 -2.96
CA GLY A 445 -61.91 -4.21 -1.95
C GLY A 445 -62.09 -5.16 -0.76
N HIS A 446 -62.72 -4.75 0.36
CA HIS A 446 -63.18 -3.41 0.79
C HIS A 446 -63.51 -3.46 2.32
N ASN A 447 -63.20 -2.39 3.09
CA ASN A 447 -63.75 -2.03 4.42
C ASN A 447 -63.60 -3.06 5.60
N ASP A 448 -63.81 -2.74 6.89
CA ASP A 448 -64.48 -1.60 7.56
C ASP A 448 -63.80 -1.14 8.88
N THR A 449 -64.18 0.05 9.35
CA THR A 449 -63.84 0.75 10.62
C THR A 449 -64.55 0.12 11.87
N PRO A 450 -64.39 0.53 13.17
CA PRO A 450 -64.28 1.92 13.68
C PRO A 450 -63.33 2.26 14.86
N GLU A 451 -63.21 3.58 15.06
CA GLU A 451 -62.82 4.41 16.24
C GLU A 451 -63.35 3.95 17.63
N PRO A 452 -62.83 4.45 18.81
CA PRO A 452 -62.63 5.89 19.15
C PRO A 452 -61.49 6.29 20.15
N VAL A 453 -61.27 7.53 20.66
CA VAL A 453 -61.29 8.99 20.24
C VAL A 453 -60.70 9.84 21.43
N HIS A 454 -60.38 11.14 21.25
CA HIS A 454 -59.99 12.21 22.24
C HIS A 454 -58.49 12.28 22.70
N GLN A 455 -57.73 13.38 22.49
CA GLN A 455 -57.75 14.76 23.07
C GLN A 455 -57.12 14.86 24.48
N ASP A 456 -56.33 15.86 24.91
CA ASP A 456 -55.81 17.13 24.31
C ASP A 456 -54.61 17.70 25.15
N SER A 457 -53.98 18.79 24.70
CA SER A 457 -53.29 19.85 25.49
C SER A 457 -51.90 19.65 26.15
N SER A 458 -50.98 20.57 25.86
CA SER A 458 -49.79 20.95 26.69
C SER A 458 -50.14 22.11 27.64
N PRO A 459 -49.38 22.38 28.74
CA PRO A 459 -48.29 23.38 28.66
C PRO A 459 -47.10 23.22 29.69
N LEU A 460 -46.10 24.12 29.54
CA LEU A 460 -44.91 24.39 30.40
C LEU A 460 -45.17 25.58 31.38
N PRO A 461 -44.20 26.11 32.19
CA PRO A 461 -43.00 25.57 32.89
C PRO A 461 -43.19 25.82 34.44
N PRO A 462 -42.33 26.50 35.29
CA PRO A 462 -40.87 26.71 35.36
C PRO A 462 -40.18 26.59 36.77
N SER A 463 -38.83 26.60 36.75
CA SER A 463 -37.88 27.19 37.73
C SER A 463 -37.66 26.60 39.15
N THR A 464 -36.44 26.07 39.40
CA THR A 464 -35.35 26.76 40.15
C THR A 464 -34.04 25.93 40.13
N ALA A 465 -32.91 26.50 40.52
CA ALA A 465 -31.54 25.98 40.34
C ALA A 465 -30.69 26.17 41.63
N PRO A 466 -29.34 26.03 41.67
CA PRO A 466 -28.38 25.10 41.02
C PRO A 466 -27.35 24.47 42.02
N VAL A 467 -26.28 23.84 41.47
CA VAL A 467 -24.87 23.77 41.96
C VAL A 467 -24.34 22.45 42.58
N ALA A 468 -23.35 21.87 41.87
CA ALA A 468 -22.18 21.04 42.28
C ALA A 468 -22.37 19.82 43.24
N THR A 469 -21.56 18.74 43.18
CA THR A 469 -20.13 18.65 42.82
C THR A 469 -19.77 17.24 42.32
N PHE A 470 -18.65 17.12 41.59
CA PHE A 470 -17.88 15.86 41.42
C PHE A 470 -17.52 15.24 42.80
N THR A 471 -17.11 13.98 42.96
CA THR A 471 -16.02 13.30 42.23
C THR A 471 -15.94 11.78 42.52
N ASN A 472 -15.35 11.04 41.57
CA ASN A 472 -14.54 9.81 41.72
C ASN A 472 -15.13 8.48 42.21
N TYR A 473 -15.37 7.64 41.22
CA TYR A 473 -15.09 6.20 41.17
C TYR A 473 -13.64 5.85 41.57
N ARG A 474 -13.41 4.61 42.03
CA ARG A 474 -12.06 4.04 42.18
C ARG A 474 -12.06 2.53 41.88
N GLU A 475 -11.08 2.14 41.06
CA GLU A 475 -10.51 0.80 40.81
C GLU A 475 -11.43 -0.40 40.52
N LEU A 476 -11.21 -1.01 39.35
CA LEU A 476 -11.62 -2.37 39.00
C LEU A 476 -10.39 -3.27 38.91
N SER A 477 -10.49 -4.48 39.45
CA SER A 477 -9.52 -5.56 39.25
C SER A 477 -10.24 -6.85 38.87
N GLU A 478 -9.94 -7.33 37.66
CA GLU A 478 -9.91 -8.71 37.17
C GLU A 478 -10.98 -9.79 37.52
N THR A 479 -11.07 -10.74 36.58
CA THR A 479 -11.63 -12.11 36.68
C THR A 479 -13.14 -12.36 36.48
N SER A 480 -13.46 -12.61 35.20
CA SER A 480 -14.09 -13.84 34.71
C SER A 480 -15.31 -14.48 35.42
N LYS A 481 -16.43 -14.43 34.69
CA LYS A 481 -17.54 -15.41 34.62
C LYS A 481 -18.49 -15.52 35.81
N THR A 482 -19.66 -14.89 35.61
CA THR A 482 -20.96 -15.48 35.98
C THR A 482 -21.89 -15.40 34.77
N ARG A 483 -22.53 -16.51 34.41
CA ARG A 483 -23.71 -16.50 33.54
C ARG A 483 -24.91 -16.14 34.42
N THR A 484 -25.67 -15.13 34.03
CA THR A 484 -27.03 -14.87 34.51
C THR A 484 -27.82 -14.38 33.31
N ASP A 485 -28.87 -15.11 32.94
CA ASP A 485 -29.80 -14.73 31.88
C ASP A 485 -30.60 -13.49 32.32
N ASN A 486 -30.66 -12.47 31.47
CA ASN A 486 -31.93 -12.03 30.86
C ASN A 486 -31.72 -10.90 29.83
N ASP A 487 -32.61 -10.88 28.84
CA ASP A 487 -32.88 -9.81 27.87
C ASP A 487 -31.73 -9.33 26.96
N GLU A 488 -31.10 -10.28 26.26
CA GLU A 488 -30.72 -9.98 24.86
C GLU A 488 -32.01 -9.82 24.04
N ALA A 489 -32.29 -8.59 23.61
CA ALA A 489 -33.35 -8.32 22.64
C ALA A 489 -33.08 -9.13 21.36
N ILE A 490 -34.02 -10.02 21.01
CA ILE A 490 -33.94 -10.89 19.83
C ILE A 490 -33.75 -10.03 18.58
N THR A 491 -32.51 -9.89 18.11
CA THR A 491 -32.19 -9.17 16.88
C THR A 491 -32.67 -10.00 15.69
N PRO A 492 -33.57 -9.48 14.83
CA PRO A 492 -34.08 -10.23 13.70
C PRO A 492 -32.95 -10.70 12.77
N PRO A 493 -32.98 -11.93 12.23
CA PRO A 493 -31.91 -12.46 11.40
C PRO A 493 -31.54 -11.55 10.23
N GLY A 494 -30.38 -10.88 10.34
CA GLY A 494 -29.86 -9.96 9.34
C GLY A 494 -29.76 -8.48 9.73
N THR A 495 -30.15 -8.08 10.95
CA THR A 495 -29.95 -6.70 11.43
C THR A 495 -28.51 -6.36 11.83
N ASP A 496 -27.61 -7.36 11.92
CA ASP A 496 -26.23 -7.23 12.40
C ASP A 496 -25.44 -6.10 11.73
N PHE A 497 -25.61 -5.93 10.41
CA PHE A 497 -25.01 -4.83 9.65
C PHE A 497 -25.51 -3.46 10.09
N VAL A 498 -26.81 -3.32 10.38
CA VAL A 498 -27.43 -2.06 10.81
C VAL A 498 -27.02 -1.74 12.24
N THR A 499 -26.97 -2.74 13.13
CA THR A 499 -26.46 -2.58 14.50
C THR A 499 -24.98 -2.16 14.49
N TRP A 500 -24.14 -2.84 13.70
CA TRP A 500 -22.73 -2.46 13.51
C TRP A 500 -22.58 -1.04 12.96
N LEU A 501 -23.42 -0.65 11.99
CA LEU A 501 -23.39 0.69 11.40
C LEU A 501 -23.70 1.77 12.45
N LYS A 502 -24.74 1.56 13.27
CA LYS A 502 -25.10 2.45 14.40
C LYS A 502 -23.97 2.55 15.42
N THR A 503 -23.50 1.43 15.95
CA THR A 503 -22.44 1.40 16.97
C THR A 503 -21.12 1.96 16.43
N GLY A 504 -20.80 1.70 15.16
CA GLY A 504 -19.61 2.23 14.50
C GLY A 504 -19.64 3.75 14.32
N ILE A 505 -20.80 4.33 14.02
CA ILE A 505 -20.99 5.79 13.94
C ILE A 505 -20.93 6.40 15.35
N GLN A 506 -21.66 5.84 16.32
CA GLN A 506 -21.68 6.33 17.71
C GLN A 506 -20.29 6.28 18.38
N ALA A 507 -19.48 5.28 18.07
CA ALA A 507 -18.10 5.16 18.56
C ALA A 507 -17.07 5.94 17.71
N SER A 508 -17.51 6.77 16.75
CA SER A 508 -16.66 7.52 15.80
C SER A 508 -15.67 6.65 14.99
N LYS A 509 -15.96 5.36 14.84
CA LYS A 509 -15.16 4.40 14.05
C LYS A 509 -15.54 4.40 12.57
N ILE A 510 -16.78 4.77 12.26
CA ILE A 510 -17.27 4.99 10.90
C ILE A 510 -17.37 6.50 10.69
N ILE A 511 -16.47 7.03 9.86
CA ILE A 511 -16.45 8.45 9.51
C ILE A 511 -17.63 8.77 8.59
N VAL A 512 -18.29 9.89 8.86
CA VAL A 512 -19.47 10.41 8.14
C VAL A 512 -19.09 11.73 7.50
N ASN A 513 -19.61 12.01 6.30
CA ASN A 513 -19.43 13.27 5.56
C ASN A 513 -17.99 13.68 5.16
N ASP A 514 -16.97 12.88 5.45
CA ASP A 514 -15.61 13.11 4.95
C ASP A 514 -15.44 12.71 3.47
N THR A 515 -14.41 13.24 2.82
CA THR A 515 -13.93 12.84 1.48
C THR A 515 -13.74 11.33 1.28
N MET A 516 -13.38 10.58 2.32
CA MET A 516 -13.16 9.12 2.30
C MET A 516 -14.24 8.33 3.08
N ALA A 517 -15.30 9.01 3.53
CA ALA A 517 -16.43 8.38 4.20
C ALA A 517 -17.16 7.39 3.28
N ARG A 518 -17.92 6.48 3.90
CA ARG A 518 -18.83 5.53 3.22
C ARG A 518 -20.29 5.74 3.61
N VAL A 519 -20.53 6.75 4.45
CA VAL A 519 -21.82 7.20 4.97
C VAL A 519 -21.82 8.71 4.82
N HIS A 520 -22.84 9.26 4.17
CA HIS A 520 -23.01 10.70 4.03
C HIS A 520 -24.45 11.07 4.34
N MET A 521 -24.68 12.30 4.75
CA MET A 521 -25.97 12.96 4.69
C MET A 521 -26.07 13.73 3.37
N VAL A 522 -27.16 13.57 2.63
CA VAL A 522 -27.40 14.22 1.33
C VAL A 522 -28.90 14.50 1.20
N GLU A 523 -29.27 15.77 1.05
CA GLU A 523 -30.65 16.23 0.86
C GLU A 523 -31.62 15.65 1.92
N GLY A 524 -31.19 15.66 3.18
CA GLY A 524 -31.93 15.15 4.33
C GLY A 524 -31.97 13.61 4.45
N LYS A 525 -31.22 12.87 3.61
CA LYS A 525 -31.21 11.40 3.57
C LYS A 525 -29.84 10.82 3.88
N VAL A 526 -29.82 9.59 4.40
CA VAL A 526 -28.56 8.85 4.57
C VAL A 526 -28.16 8.17 3.27
N PHE A 527 -26.98 8.50 2.75
CA PHE A 527 -26.37 7.85 1.59
C PHE A 527 -25.29 6.85 2.02
N LEU A 528 -25.52 5.56 1.76
CA LEU A 528 -24.59 4.47 2.05
C LEU A 528 -23.86 4.02 0.77
N VAL A 529 -22.55 4.26 0.69
CA VAL A 529 -21.73 3.99 -0.51
C VAL A 529 -21.58 2.48 -0.74
N SER A 530 -22.09 2.00 -1.87
CA SER A 530 -22.14 0.57 -2.21
C SER A 530 -21.18 0.25 -3.36
N PRO A 531 -20.39 -0.84 -3.30
CA PRO A 531 -20.41 -1.92 -2.28
C PRO A 531 -19.54 -1.65 -1.04
N GLU A 532 -18.87 -0.50 -0.98
CA GLU A 532 -17.75 -0.24 -0.08
C GLU A 532 -18.10 -0.27 1.42
N ILE A 533 -19.32 0.12 1.82
CA ILE A 533 -19.78 0.00 3.21
C ILE A 533 -19.93 -1.47 3.65
N PHE A 534 -20.39 -2.35 2.76
CA PHE A 534 -20.56 -3.78 3.06
C PHE A 534 -19.23 -4.53 3.09
N LYS A 535 -18.27 -4.14 2.25
CA LYS A 535 -16.89 -4.62 2.33
C LYS A 535 -16.22 -4.20 3.64
N LEU A 536 -16.43 -2.96 4.07
CA LEU A 536 -15.92 -2.47 5.36
C LEU A 536 -16.48 -3.28 6.53
N TYR A 537 -17.79 -3.57 6.53
CA TYR A 537 -18.43 -4.42 7.53
C TYR A 537 -17.79 -5.82 7.61
N ILE A 538 -17.71 -6.55 6.48
CA ILE A 538 -17.08 -7.88 6.43
C ILE A 538 -15.62 -7.82 6.91
N LYS A 539 -14.83 -6.87 6.42
CA LYS A 539 -13.43 -6.69 6.85
C LYS A 539 -13.30 -6.44 8.36
N THR A 540 -14.25 -5.71 8.96
CA THR A 540 -14.22 -5.36 10.39
C THR A 540 -14.71 -6.50 11.28
N THR A 541 -15.64 -7.33 10.79
CA THR A 541 -16.34 -8.33 11.59
C THR A 541 -15.77 -9.75 11.41
N THR A 542 -15.38 -10.15 10.20
CA THR A 542 -14.87 -11.50 9.89
C THR A 542 -13.42 -11.51 9.40
N GLY A 543 -12.79 -10.33 9.22
CA GLY A 543 -11.43 -10.20 8.69
C GLY A 543 -11.27 -10.62 7.22
N SER A 544 -12.35 -11.02 6.55
CA SER A 544 -12.32 -11.56 5.19
C SER A 544 -12.42 -10.47 4.13
N THR A 545 -11.91 -10.75 2.93
CA THR A 545 -11.88 -9.79 1.80
C THR A 545 -12.52 -10.36 0.51
N GLY A 546 -13.23 -11.49 0.63
CA GLY A 546 -13.89 -12.16 -0.48
C GLY A 546 -15.29 -11.61 -0.79
N ASP A 547 -16.11 -12.42 -1.46
CA ASP A 547 -17.44 -12.02 -1.98
C ASP A 547 -18.58 -12.00 -0.93
N GLU A 548 -18.27 -12.22 0.35
CA GLU A 548 -19.25 -12.31 1.44
C GLU A 548 -20.14 -11.06 1.58
N TRP A 549 -19.61 -9.89 1.21
CA TRP A 549 -20.35 -8.62 1.20
C TRP A 549 -21.62 -8.69 0.33
N LYS A 550 -21.64 -9.53 -0.72
CA LYS A 550 -22.82 -9.76 -1.56
C LYS A 550 -23.98 -10.39 -0.78
N ARG A 551 -23.67 -11.25 0.21
CA ARG A 551 -24.68 -11.84 1.11
C ARG A 551 -25.26 -10.78 2.04
N VAL A 552 -24.40 -9.96 2.65
CA VAL A 552 -24.84 -8.88 3.56
C VAL A 552 -25.69 -7.84 2.82
N GLN A 553 -25.27 -7.43 1.62
CA GLN A 553 -26.04 -6.49 0.80
C GLN A 553 -27.43 -7.05 0.43
N LYS A 554 -27.53 -8.34 0.06
CA LYS A 554 -28.82 -9.01 -0.18
C LYS A 554 -29.69 -9.09 1.07
N VAL A 555 -29.11 -9.28 2.25
CA VAL A 555 -29.83 -9.27 3.53
C VAL A 555 -30.33 -7.87 3.86
N PHE A 556 -29.48 -6.84 3.74
CA PHE A 556 -29.86 -5.44 3.92
C PHE A 556 -31.03 -5.02 3.01
N GLN A 557 -31.00 -5.40 1.73
CA GLN A 557 -32.12 -5.14 0.80
C GLN A 557 -33.45 -5.79 1.21
N LYS A 558 -33.41 -6.91 1.95
CA LYS A 558 -34.61 -7.57 2.48
C LYS A 558 -35.20 -6.85 3.70
N LEU A 559 -34.41 -6.06 4.42
CA LEU A 559 -34.90 -5.22 5.53
C LEU A 559 -35.75 -4.04 5.06
N LYS A 560 -35.70 -3.68 3.76
CA LYS A 560 -36.47 -2.58 3.14
C LYS A 560 -36.27 -1.20 3.80
N LEU A 561 -35.13 -0.96 4.45
CA LEU A 561 -34.79 0.33 5.05
C LEU A 561 -34.36 1.38 4.00
N HIS A 562 -33.98 0.93 2.81
CA HIS A 562 -33.54 1.79 1.70
C HIS A 562 -34.71 2.20 0.80
N GLN A 563 -34.65 3.41 0.26
CA GLN A 563 -35.56 3.92 -0.77
C GLN A 563 -35.50 3.01 -2.00
N ARG A 564 -36.65 2.76 -2.62
CA ARG A 564 -36.75 2.08 -3.92
C ARG A 564 -37.09 3.12 -4.99
N GLY A 565 -36.33 3.15 -6.08
CA GLY A 565 -36.63 4.00 -7.23
C GLY A 565 -37.89 3.53 -7.97
N PRO A 566 -38.52 4.40 -8.78
CA PRO A 566 -39.76 4.09 -9.51
C PRO A 566 -39.62 2.86 -10.42
N ASP A 567 -38.45 2.67 -11.04
CA ASP A 567 -38.15 1.52 -11.92
C ASP A 567 -37.72 0.24 -11.17
N GLY A 568 -37.94 0.17 -9.86
CA GLY A 568 -37.49 -0.94 -9.00
C GLY A 568 -35.97 -0.94 -8.70
N VAL A 569 -35.24 0.06 -9.20
CA VAL A 569 -33.79 0.23 -8.94
C VAL A 569 -33.56 0.61 -7.48
N ASN A 570 -32.69 -0.15 -6.80
CA ASN A 570 -32.40 0.03 -5.36
C ASN A 570 -31.10 0.82 -5.10
N ILE A 571 -30.40 1.28 -6.14
CA ILE A 571 -29.09 1.94 -6.03
C ILE A 571 -29.15 3.27 -6.78
N PHE A 572 -29.00 4.36 -6.04
CA PHE A 572 -28.99 5.73 -6.54
C PHE A 572 -27.58 6.18 -6.90
N VAL A 573 -27.49 7.24 -7.71
CA VAL A 573 -26.23 7.87 -8.09
C VAL A 573 -26.17 9.27 -7.48
N CYS A 574 -25.21 9.51 -6.60
CA CYS A 574 -24.91 10.86 -6.11
C CYS A 574 -23.74 11.46 -6.89
N GLU A 575 -23.85 12.74 -7.22
CA GLU A 575 -22.76 13.54 -7.76
C GLU A 575 -21.93 14.08 -6.60
N VAL A 576 -20.60 13.90 -6.67
CA VAL A 576 -19.63 14.45 -5.71
C VAL A 576 -18.85 15.56 -6.41
N ARG A 577 -19.09 16.81 -6.02
CA ARG A 577 -18.49 18.02 -6.60
C ARG A 577 -17.24 18.42 -5.83
N GLY A 578 -16.07 18.00 -6.31
CA GLY A 578 -14.78 18.45 -5.79
C GLY A 578 -14.28 19.74 -6.48
N PRO A 579 -13.36 20.52 -5.86
CA PRO A 579 -12.90 21.82 -6.38
C PRO A 579 -12.24 21.82 -7.78
N ARG A 580 -11.97 20.64 -8.37
CA ARG A 580 -11.34 20.49 -9.70
C ARG A 580 -11.97 19.41 -10.58
N LYS A 581 -12.85 18.55 -10.02
CA LYS A 581 -13.42 17.40 -10.74
C LYS A 581 -14.68 16.92 -10.04
N THR A 582 -15.72 16.68 -10.84
CA THR A 582 -16.96 16.05 -10.42
C THR A 582 -16.86 14.53 -10.59
N ARG A 583 -17.34 13.74 -9.62
CA ARG A 583 -17.38 12.27 -9.67
C ARG A 583 -18.80 11.78 -9.42
N ARG A 584 -19.11 10.54 -9.83
CA ARG A 584 -20.40 9.88 -9.54
C ARG A 584 -20.16 8.67 -8.65
N VAL A 585 -20.89 8.58 -7.55
CA VAL A 585 -20.80 7.50 -6.55
C VAL A 585 -22.16 6.81 -6.47
N LYS A 586 -22.16 5.49 -6.30
CA LYS A 586 -23.39 4.68 -6.24
C LYS A 586 -23.65 4.19 -4.82
N GLY A 587 -24.90 4.18 -4.39
CA GLY A 587 -25.25 3.84 -3.01
C GLY A 587 -26.74 3.68 -2.75
N TYR A 588 -27.07 3.36 -1.50
CA TYR A 588 -28.44 3.32 -1.00
C TYR A 588 -28.80 4.65 -0.36
N LEU A 589 -30.01 5.14 -0.62
CA LEU A 589 -30.62 6.25 0.14
C LEU A 589 -31.55 5.68 1.21
N LEU A 590 -31.54 6.25 2.41
CA LEU A 590 -32.49 5.94 3.49
C LEU A 590 -33.19 7.23 3.89
N ASP A 591 -34.52 7.23 3.87
CA ASP A 591 -35.38 8.41 4.10
C ASP A 591 -35.45 8.84 5.57
N LYS A 592 -34.87 8.06 6.50
CA LYS A 592 -34.93 8.29 7.95
C LYS A 592 -33.53 8.31 8.57
N PRO A 593 -32.87 9.47 8.66
CA PRO A 593 -31.57 9.61 9.33
C PRO A 593 -31.57 9.17 10.79
N GLU A 594 -32.67 9.42 11.50
CA GLU A 594 -32.95 8.96 12.87
C GLU A 594 -32.69 7.45 13.05
N GLU A 595 -33.02 6.63 12.04
CA GLU A 595 -32.85 5.17 12.11
C GLU A 595 -31.38 4.72 11.98
N ILE A 596 -30.43 5.61 11.72
CA ILE A 596 -28.98 5.33 11.64
C ILE A 596 -28.18 6.14 12.67
N PHE A 597 -28.50 7.43 12.83
CA PHE A 597 -27.76 8.37 13.69
C PHE A 597 -28.37 8.50 15.10
N GLY A 598 -29.64 8.12 15.30
CA GLY A 598 -30.38 8.46 16.50
C GLY A 598 -30.48 9.98 16.69
N ASN A 599 -30.53 10.42 17.94
CA ASN A 599 -30.78 11.82 18.36
C ASN A 599 -29.72 12.86 17.90
N SER A 600 -28.73 12.50 17.07
CA SER A 600 -27.66 13.39 16.60
C SER A 600 -27.40 13.17 15.11
N VAL A 601 -28.33 13.65 14.28
CA VAL A 601 -28.22 13.64 12.82
C VAL A 601 -27.23 14.72 12.36
N PRO A 602 -26.18 14.39 11.58
CA PRO A 602 -25.26 15.37 11.01
C PRO A 602 -25.92 16.25 9.93
N GLU A 603 -25.36 17.44 9.67
CA GLU A 603 -25.75 18.27 8.52
C GLU A 603 -25.47 17.57 7.17
N ASP A 604 -26.18 17.98 6.12
CA ASP A 604 -25.95 17.48 4.76
C ASP A 604 -24.54 17.83 4.25
N ASN A 605 -23.97 16.93 3.44
CA ASN A 605 -22.67 17.13 2.83
C ASN A 605 -22.79 18.13 1.65
N PRO A 606 -22.20 19.33 1.74
CA PRO A 606 -22.38 20.38 0.73
C PRO A 606 -21.73 20.06 -0.63
N TYR A 607 -20.94 18.99 -0.71
CA TYR A 607 -20.29 18.52 -1.93
C TYR A 607 -21.02 17.34 -2.58
N LEU A 608 -22.09 16.82 -1.99
CA LEU A 608 -22.91 15.76 -2.59
C LEU A 608 -24.30 16.29 -2.99
N SER A 609 -24.79 15.84 -4.15
CA SER A 609 -26.17 16.05 -4.59
C SER A 609 -26.70 14.79 -5.26
N ILE A 610 -27.98 14.47 -5.05
CA ILE A 610 -28.63 13.30 -5.64
C ILE A 610 -28.89 13.57 -7.12
N ILE A 611 -28.41 12.69 -8.01
CA ILE A 611 -28.84 12.71 -9.40
C ILE A 611 -30.17 11.95 -9.47
N MET A 612 -31.29 12.67 -9.54
CA MET A 612 -32.55 12.07 -9.95
C MET A 612 -32.38 11.51 -11.38
N GLN A 613 -32.70 10.23 -11.55
CA GLN A 613 -32.79 9.57 -12.86
C GLN A 613 -34.20 9.72 -13.42
#